data_AF-A0A9X4SJF1-F1
#
_entry.id   AF-A0A9X4SJF1-F1
#
_cell.length_a   1.000
_cell.length_b   1.000
_cell.length_c   1.000
_cell.angle_alpha   90.00
_cell.angle_beta   90.00
_cell.angle_gamma   90.00
#
_symmetry.space_group_name_H-M   'P 1'
#
loop_
_entity.id
_entity.type
_entity.pdbx_description
1 polymer ?
#
loop_
_entity_poly.entity_id
_entity_poly.type
_entity_poly.pdbx_seq_one_letter_code
_entity_poly.pdbx_strand_id
1 'polypeptide(L)'
;MASKSKTKIYFWLKLDENFFKNIIIKKARKAGGDTMVIIYQRLMLESLSTDGILYYEGALDNLSEELSLSLDEDVEKIQMTLAFFTKYGLIQI
;
A
#
# COMPACT_ATOMS: atom_id res chain seq x y z
N MET A 1 36.12 22.71 -10.35
CA MET A 1 35.01 22.69 -9.37
C MET A 1 34.58 21.25 -9.20
N ALA A 2 34.68 20.67 -8.00
CA ALA A 2 34.29 19.28 -7.77
C ALA A 2 32.75 19.17 -7.75
N SER A 3 32.17 18.32 -8.60
CA SER A 3 30.75 17.99 -8.55
C SER A 3 30.49 17.20 -7.26
N LYS A 4 29.81 17.82 -6.28
CA LYS A 4 29.28 17.07 -5.14
C LYS A 4 28.21 16.12 -5.66
N SER A 5 28.51 14.82 -5.71
CA SER A 5 27.47 13.82 -5.92
C SER A 5 26.49 13.90 -4.75
N LYS A 6 25.21 14.16 -5.03
CA LYS A 6 24.17 14.04 -4.01
C LYS A 6 24.12 12.58 -3.57
N THR A 7 24.36 12.31 -2.29
CA THR A 7 24.15 10.99 -1.70
C THR A 7 22.70 10.59 -1.92
N LYS A 8 22.46 9.46 -2.61
CA LYS A 8 21.11 8.93 -2.79
C LYS A 8 20.56 8.52 -1.41
N ILE A 9 19.44 9.12 -1.02
CA ILE A 9 18.68 8.72 0.16
C ILE A 9 17.70 7.65 -0.30
N TYR A 10 17.84 6.45 0.26
CA TYR A 10 16.91 5.33 0.01
C TYR A 10 15.92 5.26 1.17
N PHE A 11 14.63 5.23 0.85
CA PHE A 11 13.57 4.95 1.82
C PHE A 11 13.24 3.46 1.74
N TRP A 12 13.22 2.79 2.89
CA TRP A 12 12.97 1.35 2.98
C TRP A 12 11.75 1.09 3.85
N LEU A 13 10.81 0.28 3.37
CA LEU A 13 9.79 -0.29 4.24
C LEU A 13 10.42 -1.39 5.08
N LYS A 14 10.38 -1.22 6.41
CA LYS A 14 10.79 -2.26 7.35
C LYS A 14 9.55 -3.04 7.78
N LEU A 15 9.38 -4.25 7.22
CA LEU A 15 8.31 -5.16 7.62
C LEU A 15 8.71 -5.96 8.87
N ASP A 16 7.71 -6.29 9.69
CA ASP A 16 7.87 -7.24 10.80
C ASP A 16 8.32 -8.61 10.28
N GLU A 17 9.24 -9.28 10.99
CA GLU A 17 9.77 -10.59 10.59
C GLU A 17 8.68 -11.68 10.49
N ASN A 18 7.56 -11.48 11.17
CA ASN A 18 6.41 -12.37 11.18
C ASN A 18 5.28 -11.88 10.26
N PHE A 19 5.49 -10.85 9.43
CA PHE A 19 4.48 -10.32 8.49
C PHE A 19 3.81 -11.43 7.67
N PHE A 20 4.60 -12.26 6.99
CA PHE A 20 4.07 -13.38 6.19
C PHE A 20 3.61 -14.58 7.03
N LYS A 21 3.93 -14.61 8.33
CA LYS A 21 3.42 -15.63 9.26
C LYS A 21 2.02 -15.27 9.76
N ASN A 22 1.66 -13.98 9.77
CA ASN A 22 0.35 -13.47 10.17
C ASN A 22 -0.77 -14.18 9.39
N ILE A 23 -1.75 -14.69 10.13
CA ILE A 23 -2.84 -15.49 9.56
C ILE A 23 -3.74 -14.69 8.61
N ILE A 24 -3.89 -13.39 8.84
CA ILE A 24 -4.65 -12.48 7.98
C ILE A 24 -3.92 -12.26 6.66
N ILE A 25 -2.59 -12.07 6.69
CA ILE A 25 -1.76 -11.97 5.48
C ILE A 25 -1.83 -13.28 4.68
N LYS A 26 -1.74 -14.44 5.33
CA LYS A 26 -1.94 -15.74 4.67
C LYS A 26 -3.34 -15.88 4.06
N LYS A 27 -4.37 -15.35 4.73
CA LYS A 27 -5.75 -15.38 4.24
C LYS A 27 -5.94 -14.47 3.02
N ALA A 28 -5.33 -13.28 3.02
CA ALA A 28 -5.33 -12.38 1.87
C ALA A 28 -4.76 -13.09 0.62
N ARG A 29 -3.60 -13.76 0.78
CA ARG A 29 -2.96 -14.52 -0.30
C ARG A 29 -3.83 -15.66 -0.85
N LYS A 30 -4.62 -16.30 0.00
CA LYS A 30 -5.56 -17.35 -0.44
C LYS A 30 -6.81 -16.81 -1.12
N ALA A 31 -7.25 -15.60 -0.78
CA ALA A 31 -8.49 -15.01 -1.30
C ALA A 31 -8.28 -14.22 -2.59
N GLY A 32 -7.24 -13.39 -2.65
CA GLY A 32 -6.94 -12.49 -3.78
C GLY A 32 -5.54 -12.66 -4.37
N GLY A 33 -4.87 -13.77 -4.07
CA GLY A 33 -3.50 -14.02 -4.51
C GLY A 33 -2.49 -13.09 -3.85
N ASP A 34 -1.26 -13.13 -4.37
CA ASP A 34 -0.18 -12.27 -3.87
C ASP A 34 -0.43 -10.79 -4.22
N THR A 35 -1.24 -10.50 -5.25
CA THR A 35 -1.61 -9.14 -5.68
C THR A 35 -2.20 -8.31 -4.53
N MET A 36 -3.11 -8.87 -3.74
CA MET A 36 -3.72 -8.17 -2.61
C MET A 36 -2.68 -7.75 -1.56
N VAL A 37 -1.72 -8.63 -1.26
CA VAL A 37 -0.65 -8.34 -0.29
C VAL A 37 0.39 -7.37 -0.87
N ILE A 38 0.62 -7.40 -2.18
CA ILE A 38 1.48 -6.42 -2.87
C ILE A 38 0.85 -5.03 -2.81
N ILE A 39 -0.44 -4.89 -3.15
CA ILE A 39 -1.16 -3.60 -3.06
C ILE A 39 -1.06 -3.05 -1.64
N TYR A 40 -1.31 -3.87 -0.61
CA TYR A 40 -1.18 -3.45 0.79
C TYR A 40 0.22 -2.94 1.15
N GLN A 41 1.29 -3.61 0.71
CA GLN A 41 2.66 -3.14 0.93
C GLN A 41 2.96 -1.84 0.16
N ARG A 42 2.36 -1.64 -1.02
CA ARG A 42 2.51 -0.40 -1.79
C ARG A 42 1.82 0.78 -1.09
N LEU A 43 0.65 0.56 -0.51
CA LEU A 43 -0.03 1.55 0.35
C LEU A 43 0.85 1.92 1.57
N MET A 44 1.49 0.93 2.20
CA MET A 44 2.45 1.20 3.29
C MET A 44 3.64 2.03 2.82
N LEU A 45 4.14 1.77 1.61
CA LEU A 45 5.27 2.50 1.03
C LEU A 45 4.90 3.95 0.71
N GLU A 46 3.73 4.20 0.10
CA GLU A 46 3.26 5.55 -0.20
C GLU A 46 3.01 6.37 1.06
N SER A 47 2.57 5.73 2.15
CA SER A 47 2.28 6.40 3.42
C SER A 47 3.49 6.63 4.32
N LEU A 48 4.70 6.26 3.89
CA LEU A 48 5.92 6.42 4.70
C LEU A 48 6.22 7.88 5.03
N SER A 49 5.92 8.81 4.13
CA SER A 49 6.19 10.25 4.32
C SER A 49 5.21 10.93 5.28
N THR A 50 4.12 10.24 5.61
CA THR A 50 2.95 10.76 6.32
C THR A 50 2.55 9.87 7.49
N ASP A 51 3.51 9.10 8.02
CA ASP A 51 3.35 8.23 9.20
C ASP A 51 2.13 7.29 9.12
N GLY A 52 1.87 6.74 7.92
CA GLY A 52 0.78 5.80 7.69
C GLY A 52 -0.53 6.41 7.19
N ILE A 53 -0.57 7.73 6.94
CA ILE A 53 -1.78 8.43 6.47
C ILE A 53 -1.69 8.70 4.96
N LEU A 54 -2.64 8.23 4.17
CA LEU A 54 -2.73 8.58 2.75
C LEU A 54 -3.78 9.66 2.56
N TYR A 55 -3.37 10.81 2.00
CA TYR A 55 -4.26 11.92 1.66
C TYR A 55 -4.62 11.84 0.18
N TYR A 56 -5.90 12.03 -0.11
CA TYR A 56 -6.45 12.00 -1.47
C TYR A 56 -7.18 13.32 -1.74
N GLU A 57 -7.09 13.78 -2.98
CA GLU A 57 -7.51 15.13 -3.36
C GLU A 57 -9.02 15.22 -3.62
N GLY A 58 -9.71 14.07 -3.76
CA GLY A 58 -11.11 14.02 -4.17
C GLY A 58 -11.29 14.43 -5.63
N ALA A 59 -10.25 14.24 -6.44
CA ALA A 59 -10.22 14.61 -7.85
C ALA A 59 -11.01 13.62 -8.74
N LEU A 60 -11.22 12.39 -8.25
CA LEU A 60 -12.01 11.35 -8.93
C LEU A 60 -13.25 10.99 -8.11
N ASP A 61 -14.12 10.17 -8.71
CA ASP A 61 -15.43 9.83 -8.14
C ASP A 61 -15.33 9.06 -6.82
N ASN A 62 -14.23 8.34 -6.59
CA ASN A 62 -13.99 7.62 -5.34
C ASN A 62 -12.49 7.38 -5.05
N LEU A 63 -12.20 7.11 -3.78
CA LEU A 63 -10.86 6.76 -3.29
C LEU A 63 -10.18 5.63 -4.07
N SER A 64 -10.95 4.63 -4.52
CA SER A 64 -10.36 3.46 -5.19
C SER A 64 -9.86 3.78 -6.60
N GLU A 65 -10.48 4.74 -7.28
CA GLU A 65 -10.01 5.25 -8.57
C GLU A 65 -8.73 6.06 -8.42
N GLU A 66 -8.63 6.90 -7.40
CA GLU A 66 -7.39 7.69 -7.17
C GLU A 66 -6.22 6.75 -6.85
N LEU A 67 -6.49 5.76 -5.99
CA LEU A 67 -5.52 4.72 -5.67
C LEU A 67 -5.15 3.84 -6.86
N SER A 68 -6.12 3.53 -7.73
CA SER A 68 -5.88 2.78 -8.96
C SER A 68 -4.90 3.52 -9.87
N LEU A 69 -5.06 4.83 -10.03
CA LEU A 69 -4.12 5.65 -10.82
C LEU A 69 -2.75 5.77 -10.14
N SER A 70 -2.69 6.01 -8.82
CA SER A 70 -1.42 6.13 -8.10
C SER A 70 -0.61 4.84 -8.14
N LEU A 71 -1.31 3.72 -7.98
CA LEU A 71 -0.71 2.40 -7.93
C LEU A 71 -0.63 1.70 -9.29
N ASP A 72 -1.17 2.24 -10.39
CA ASP A 72 -1.18 1.52 -11.69
C ASP A 72 -1.74 0.08 -11.54
N GLU A 73 -2.88 -0.05 -10.86
CA GLU A 73 -3.56 -1.32 -10.59
C GLU A 73 -5.06 -1.19 -10.85
N ASP A 74 -5.73 -2.30 -11.16
CA ASP A 74 -7.17 -2.28 -11.47
C ASP A 74 -8.00 -1.80 -10.26
N VAL A 75 -8.98 -0.91 -10.52
CA VAL A 75 -9.90 -0.37 -9.50
C VAL A 75 -10.56 -1.49 -8.69
N GLU A 76 -10.99 -2.57 -9.34
CA GLU A 76 -11.59 -3.73 -8.66
C GLU A 76 -10.64 -4.38 -7.64
N LYS A 77 -9.35 -4.52 -7.97
CA LYS A 77 -8.35 -5.08 -7.06
C LYS A 77 -8.10 -4.15 -5.88
N ILE A 78 -8.06 -2.84 -6.11
CA ILE A 78 -7.95 -1.84 -5.05
C ILE A 78 -9.15 -1.95 -4.10
N GLN A 79 -10.37 -1.92 -4.64
CA GLN A 79 -11.60 -2.05 -3.85
C GLN A 79 -11.62 -3.33 -3.02
N MET A 80 -11.30 -4.48 -3.62
CA MET A 80 -11.21 -5.76 -2.92
C MET A 80 -10.16 -5.74 -1.81
N THR A 81 -9.01 -5.12 -2.07
CA THR A 81 -7.90 -5.01 -1.11
C THR A 81 -8.29 -4.13 0.08
N LEU A 82 -8.82 -2.93 -0.19
CA LEU A 82 -9.31 -2.00 0.83
C LEU A 82 -10.40 -2.65 1.68
N ALA A 83 -11.39 -3.28 1.06
CA ALA A 83 -12.47 -3.96 1.77
C ALA A 83 -11.95 -5.11 2.65
N PHE A 84 -11.02 -5.92 2.14
CA PHE A 84 -10.43 -7.03 2.89
C PHE A 84 -9.66 -6.52 4.11
N PHE A 85 -8.73 -5.59 3.94
CA PHE A 85 -7.87 -5.15 5.03
C PHE A 85 -8.60 -4.24 6.04
N THR A 86 -9.59 -3.48 5.59
CA THR A 86 -10.47 -2.71 6.49
C THR A 86 -11.27 -3.65 7.39
N LYS A 87 -11.80 -4.75 6.84
CA LYS A 87 -12.53 -5.77 7.62
C LYS A 87 -11.70 -6.38 8.76
N TYR A 88 -10.38 -6.49 8.60
CA TYR A 88 -9.48 -7.01 9.64
C TYR A 88 -8.73 -5.92 10.42
N GLY A 89 -9.09 -4.65 10.25
CA GLY A 89 -8.49 -3.53 10.97
C GLY A 89 -7.03 -3.25 10.61
N LEU A 90 -6.60 -3.66 9.42
CA LEU A 90 -5.25 -3.41 8.90
C LEU A 90 -5.18 -2.14 8.04
N ILE A 91 -6.32 -1.68 7.53
CA ILE A 91 -6.52 -0.37 6.91
C ILE A 91 -7.68 0.31 7.64
N GLN A 92 -7.60 1.62 7.80
CA GLN A 92 -8.72 2.45 8.25
C GLN A 92 -8.98 3.52 7.20
N ILE A 93 -10.25 3.71 6.86
CA ILE A 93 -10.74 4.72 5.92
C ILE A 93 -11.52 5.76 6.71
#